data_AF-A0A935YSF9-F1
#
_entry.id   AF-A0A935YSF9-F1
#
_cell.length_a   1.000
_cell.length_b   1.000
_cell.length_c   1.000
_cell.angle_alpha   90.00
_cell.angle_beta   90.00
_cell.angle_gamma   90.00
#
_symmetry.space_group_name_H-M   'P 1'
#
loop_
_entity.id
_entity.type
_entity.pdbx_description
1 polymer ?
#
loop_
_entity_poly.entity_id
_entity_poly.type
_entity_poly.pdbx_seq_one_letter_code
_entity_poly.pdbx_strand_id
1 'polypeptide(L)'
;MRTKAITLATVLAALALAGCETSSQIGIITRPSADPGAVLRDPQPYRQLGMTKGRSCRYFLLAIIPWGDGTVTQALDDALTPVGGDALINVLVTSSLYTFIPYFNVFSFGCTTVEGVAVSFEPAPVPASTPAPAAIPDSATPPINP
;
A
#
# COMPACT_ATOMS: atom_id res chain seq x y z
N MET A 1 29.52 -38.09 23.90
CA MET A 1 29.58 -36.60 23.91
C MET A 1 29.36 -35.98 22.53
N ARG A 2 29.99 -36.47 21.45
CA ARG A 2 29.84 -35.91 20.08
C ARG A 2 28.41 -35.89 19.52
N THR A 3 27.62 -36.95 19.74
CA THR A 3 26.23 -37.02 19.26
C THR A 3 25.31 -35.97 19.90
N LYS A 4 25.43 -35.72 21.22
CA LYS A 4 24.65 -34.68 21.91
C LYS A 4 24.99 -33.27 21.41
N ALA A 5 26.25 -33.01 21.07
CA ALA A 5 26.69 -31.73 20.53
C ALA A 5 26.13 -31.47 19.12
N ILE A 6 26.07 -32.51 18.27
CA ILE A 6 25.49 -32.42 16.93
C ILE A 6 23.98 -32.15 17.02
N THR A 7 23.24 -32.88 17.87
CA THR A 7 21.79 -32.66 18.03
C THR A 7 21.49 -31.25 18.56
N LEU A 8 22.27 -30.75 19.52
CA LEU A 8 22.12 -29.39 20.05
C LEU A 8 22.39 -28.33 18.96
N ALA A 9 23.45 -28.49 18.17
CA ALA A 9 23.79 -27.57 17.09
C ALA A 9 22.70 -27.53 16.00
N THR A 10 22.11 -28.69 15.68
CA THR A 10 21.04 -28.77 14.67
C THR A 10 19.76 -28.09 15.16
N VAL A 11 19.40 -28.27 16.44
CA VAL A 11 18.25 -27.58 17.05
C VAL A 11 18.47 -26.06 17.11
N LEU A 12 19.68 -25.62 17.46
CA LEU A 12 20.02 -24.19 17.48
C LEU A 12 19.93 -23.55 16.09
N ALA A 13 20.43 -24.24 15.06
CA ALA A 13 20.36 -23.78 13.68
C ALA A 13 18.90 -23.71 13.17
N ALA A 14 18.06 -24.69 13.53
CA ALA A 14 16.64 -24.67 13.19
C ALA A 14 15.88 -23.53 13.87
N LEU A 15 16.21 -23.20 15.12
CA LEU A 15 15.60 -22.06 15.82
C LEU A 15 15.99 -20.71 15.22
N ALA A 16 17.23 -20.57 14.71
CA ALA A 16 17.70 -19.34 14.08
C ALA A 16 16.98 -19.01 12.76
N LEU A 17 16.40 -20.01 12.09
CA LEU A 17 15.67 -19.85 10.83
C LEU A 17 14.18 -19.51 11.01
N ALA A 18 13.63 -19.63 12.23
CA ALA A 18 12.19 -19.58 12.48
C ALA A 18 11.61 -18.15 12.68
N GLY A 19 12.42 -17.09 12.57
CA GLY A 19 12.03 -15.72 12.92
C GLY A 19 12.22 -14.68 11.83
N CYS A 20 11.97 -15.02 10.57
CA CYS A 20 12.14 -14.08 9.46
C CYS A 20 10.92 -13.12 9.35
N GLU A 21 10.92 -12.07 10.16
CA GLU A 21 10.06 -10.90 9.92
C GLU A 21 10.63 -10.14 8.71
N THR A 22 9.85 -9.97 7.64
CA THR A 22 10.30 -9.21 6.47
C THR A 22 9.86 -7.76 6.64
N SER A 23 10.81 -6.88 6.95
CA SER A 23 10.63 -5.44 6.85
C SER A 23 11.20 -4.94 5.52
N SER A 24 10.43 -4.10 4.83
CA SER A 24 10.86 -3.46 3.59
C SER A 24 10.65 -1.95 3.70
N GLN A 25 11.66 -1.19 3.30
CA GLN A 25 11.58 0.27 3.25
C GLN A 25 11.37 0.70 1.80
N ILE A 26 10.32 1.47 1.55
CA ILE A 26 9.96 1.96 0.23
C ILE A 26 9.97 3.48 0.29
N GLY A 27 10.60 4.12 -0.69
CA GLY A 27 10.82 5.57 -0.68
C GLY A 27 9.52 6.38 -0.67
N ILE A 28 8.60 6.08 -1.59
CA ILE A 28 7.29 6.73 -1.68
C ILE A 28 6.22 5.69 -2.04
N ILE A 29 5.07 5.79 -1.39
CA ILE A 29 3.87 5.04 -1.76
C ILE A 29 2.72 6.03 -1.90
N THR A 30 2.16 6.11 -3.10
CA THR A 30 0.99 6.94 -3.40
C THR A 30 -0.29 6.14 -3.21
N ARG A 31 -1.40 6.82 -2.89
CA ARG A 31 -2.71 6.18 -2.89
C ARG A 31 -3.02 5.59 -4.29
N PRO A 32 -3.73 4.46 -4.41
CA PRO A 32 -4.11 3.89 -5.72
C PRO A 32 -4.91 4.85 -6.60
N SER A 33 -5.61 5.81 -5.99
CA SER A 33 -6.38 6.83 -6.70
C SER A 33 -5.52 7.98 -7.23
N ALA A 34 -4.24 8.07 -6.86
CA ALA A 34 -3.32 9.08 -7.37
C ALA A 34 -2.61 8.57 -8.63
N ASP A 35 -2.36 9.45 -9.61
CA ASP A 35 -1.57 9.12 -10.80
C ASP A 35 -0.08 9.06 -10.45
N PRO A 36 0.55 7.86 -10.38
CA PRO A 36 1.95 7.73 -10.03
C PRO A 36 2.88 8.31 -11.12
N GLY A 37 2.41 8.40 -12.37
CA GLY A 37 3.14 9.00 -13.47
C GLY A 37 3.25 10.51 -13.34
N ALA A 38 2.20 11.17 -12.88
CA ALA A 38 2.19 12.62 -12.66
C ALA A 38 3.15 13.03 -11.53
N VAL A 39 3.20 12.26 -10.43
CA VAL A 39 4.11 12.50 -9.30
C VAL A 39 5.59 12.40 -9.70
N LEU A 40 5.91 11.59 -10.71
CA LEU A 40 7.28 11.44 -11.22
C LEU A 40 7.65 12.44 -12.32
N ARG A 41 6.66 12.93 -13.07
CA ARG A 41 6.89 13.83 -14.22
C ARG A 41 6.99 15.29 -13.81
N ASP A 42 6.16 15.71 -12.86
CA ASP A 42 6.06 17.11 -12.47
C ASP A 42 6.46 17.27 -10.99
N PRO A 43 7.47 18.11 -10.67
CA PRO A 43 7.80 18.42 -9.28
C PRO A 43 6.67 19.25 -8.65
N GLN A 44 5.72 18.57 -8.01
CA GLN A 44 4.63 19.22 -7.28
C GLN A 44 5.11 19.65 -5.89
N PRO A 45 4.79 20.88 -5.45
CA PRO A 45 5.00 21.25 -4.05
C PRO A 45 4.13 20.35 -3.17
N TYR A 46 4.74 19.78 -2.14
CA TYR A 46 4.06 18.88 -1.21
C TYR A 46 4.11 19.47 0.20
N ARG A 47 3.04 19.24 0.96
CA ARG A 47 2.95 19.61 2.37
C ARG A 47 3.03 18.37 3.23
N GLN A 48 3.97 18.36 4.17
CA GLN A 48 4.07 17.30 5.18
C GLN A 48 2.97 17.49 6.22
N LEU A 49 2.14 16.45 6.39
CA LEU A 49 1.05 16.43 7.36
C LEU A 49 1.47 15.81 8.70
N GLY A 50 2.52 14.99 8.69
CA GLY A 50 3.11 14.38 9.89
C GLY A 50 3.27 12.87 9.76
N MET A 51 3.78 12.23 10.81
CA MET A 51 3.91 10.77 10.87
C MET A 51 2.53 10.13 11.02
N THR A 52 2.27 9.09 10.23
CA THR A 52 1.05 8.29 10.33
C THR A 52 1.37 6.80 10.18
N LYS A 53 0.42 5.98 10.64
CA LYS A 53 0.54 4.53 10.68
C LYS A 53 -0.82 3.90 10.39
N GLY A 54 -0.82 2.88 9.55
CA GLY A 54 -1.99 2.06 9.24
C GLY A 54 -1.65 0.59 9.23
N ARG A 55 -2.66 -0.25 9.44
CA ARG A 55 -2.48 -1.70 9.57
C ARG A 55 -3.68 -2.44 8.99
N SER A 56 -3.40 -3.39 8.12
CA SER A 56 -4.37 -4.26 7.47
C SER A 56 -4.07 -5.71 7.84
N CYS A 57 -5.06 -6.48 8.30
CA CYS A 57 -4.89 -7.86 8.77
C CYS A 57 -5.84 -8.82 8.05
N ARG A 58 -5.25 -9.87 7.47
CA ARG A 58 -5.97 -11.01 6.90
C ARG A 58 -5.92 -12.19 7.84
N TYR A 59 -7.07 -12.78 8.08
CA TYR A 59 -7.26 -13.90 9.00
C TYR A 59 -7.67 -15.15 8.24
N PHE A 60 -7.36 -16.31 8.81
CA PHE A 60 -7.68 -17.61 8.25
C PHE A 60 -8.16 -18.55 9.35
N LEU A 61 -9.35 -19.13 9.17
CA LEU A 61 -9.87 -20.22 10.02
C LEU A 61 -9.54 -21.53 9.33
N LEU A 62 -8.95 -22.46 10.07
CA LEU A 62 -8.58 -23.79 9.57
C LEU A 62 -7.73 -23.74 8.29
N ALA A 63 -7.03 -22.62 8.06
CA ALA A 63 -6.32 -22.30 6.81
C ALA A 63 -7.18 -22.30 5.51
N ILE A 64 -8.51 -22.41 5.61
CA ILE A 64 -9.41 -22.54 4.45
C ILE A 64 -10.25 -21.30 4.22
N ILE A 65 -10.73 -20.67 5.29
CA ILE A 65 -11.67 -19.55 5.18
C ILE A 65 -10.88 -18.26 5.39
N PRO A 66 -10.58 -17.48 4.35
CA PRO A 66 -9.97 -16.17 4.50
C PRO A 66 -11.03 -15.11 4.84
N TRP A 67 -10.73 -14.17 5.73
CA TRP A 67 -11.47 -12.92 5.88
C TRP A 67 -10.55 -11.75 6.24
N GLY A 68 -11.03 -10.55 5.96
CA GLY A 68 -10.25 -9.32 6.06
C GLY A 68 -9.28 -9.14 4.89
N ASP A 69 -8.73 -7.95 4.80
CA ASP A 69 -7.67 -7.58 3.85
C ASP A 69 -6.34 -7.52 4.61
N GLY A 70 -5.27 -7.96 3.96
CA GLY A 70 -3.91 -7.91 4.48
C GLY A 70 -2.96 -7.26 3.49
N THR A 71 -3.49 -6.33 2.68
CA THR A 71 -2.76 -5.70 1.60
C THR A 71 -2.08 -4.42 2.07
N VAL A 72 -0.95 -4.09 1.46
CA VAL A 72 -0.23 -2.83 1.72
C VAL A 72 -1.13 -1.63 1.38
N THR A 73 -1.93 -1.74 0.32
CA THR A 73 -2.86 -0.71 -0.14
C THR A 73 -3.90 -0.35 0.92
N GLN A 74 -4.55 -1.36 1.51
CA GLN A 74 -5.54 -1.10 2.55
C GLN A 74 -4.88 -0.51 3.81
N ALA A 75 -3.69 -1.00 4.17
CA ALA A 75 -2.92 -0.44 5.28
C ALA A 75 -2.49 1.02 5.02
N LEU A 76 -2.18 1.37 3.77
CA LEU A 76 -1.88 2.73 3.34
C LEU A 76 -3.12 3.64 3.44
N ASP A 77 -4.27 3.17 2.95
CA ASP A 77 -5.53 3.92 3.04
C ASP A 77 -5.94 4.14 4.50
N ASP A 78 -5.80 3.12 5.37
CA ASP A 78 -6.04 3.24 6.81
C ASP A 78 -5.09 4.26 7.46
N ALA A 79 -3.84 4.37 6.98
CA ALA A 79 -2.86 5.35 7.46
C ALA A 79 -3.19 6.78 6.98
N LEU A 80 -3.70 6.94 5.76
CA LEU A 80 -3.92 8.24 5.13
C LEU A 80 -5.31 8.83 5.44
N THR A 81 -6.33 7.99 5.62
CA THR A 81 -7.71 8.40 5.91
C THR A 81 -7.85 9.38 7.08
N PRO A 82 -7.22 9.16 8.27
CA PRO A 82 -7.37 10.08 9.40
C PRO A 82 -6.68 11.44 9.20
N VAL A 83 -5.67 11.51 8.32
CA VAL A 83 -4.84 12.72 8.13
C VAL A 83 -5.21 13.46 6.84
N GLY A 84 -5.89 12.80 5.89
CA GLY A 84 -6.26 13.37 4.59
C GLY A 84 -5.09 13.54 3.62
N GLY A 85 -4.04 12.71 3.73
CA GLY A 85 -2.87 12.77 2.84
C GLY A 85 -3.03 11.97 1.55
N ASP A 86 -2.26 12.35 0.54
CA ASP A 86 -2.27 11.75 -0.81
C ASP A 86 -1.21 10.66 -0.97
N ALA A 87 -0.11 10.77 -0.23
CA ALA A 87 1.00 9.82 -0.27
C ALA A 87 1.72 9.72 1.07
N LEU A 88 2.54 8.68 1.19
CA LEU A 88 3.45 8.43 2.30
C LEU A 88 4.88 8.41 1.78
N ILE A 89 5.77 9.14 2.46
CA ILE A 89 7.21 9.19 2.18
C ILE A 89 7.96 8.51 3.33
N ASN A 90 9.10 7.90 3.01
CA ASN A 90 9.94 7.16 3.95
C ASN A 90 9.14 6.04 4.62
N VAL A 91 8.58 5.18 3.77
CA VAL A 91 7.61 4.19 4.21
C VAL A 91 8.31 2.95 4.71
N LEU A 92 7.98 2.55 5.93
CA LEU A 92 8.37 1.27 6.50
C LEU A 92 7.16 0.33 6.44
N VAL A 93 7.32 -0.75 5.68
CA VAL A 93 6.33 -1.83 5.60
C VAL A 93 6.82 -3.01 6.41
N THR A 94 6.09 -3.36 7.45
CA THR A 94 6.36 -4.50 8.30
C THR A 94 5.24 -5.51 8.13
N SER A 95 5.58 -6.72 7.68
CA SER A 95 4.62 -7.81 7.56
C SER A 95 4.94 -8.88 8.58
N SER A 96 3.97 -9.17 9.43
CA SER A 96 4.07 -10.21 10.46
C SER A 96 3.03 -11.29 10.19
N LEU A 97 3.49 -12.53 10.12
CA LEU A 97 2.64 -13.70 9.93
C LEU A 97 2.56 -14.49 11.24
N TYR A 98 1.40 -14.49 11.87
CA TYR A 98 1.14 -15.29 13.05
C TYR A 98 0.60 -16.65 12.61
N THR A 99 1.51 -17.58 12.33
CA THR A 99 1.23 -19.02 12.17
C THR A 99 1.60 -19.72 13.47
N PHE A 100 0.67 -19.76 14.42
CA PHE A 100 0.94 -20.29 15.75
C PHE A 100 0.51 -21.76 15.90
N ILE A 101 1.52 -22.60 16.12
CA ILE A 101 1.52 -24.00 16.59
C ILE A 101 0.86 -25.04 15.65
N PRO A 102 1.64 -26.01 15.11
CA PRO A 102 1.16 -27.01 14.16
C PRO A 102 0.07 -27.95 14.70
N TYR A 103 -0.10 -28.04 16.02
CA TYR A 103 -1.05 -28.95 16.66
C TYR A 103 -2.51 -28.47 16.59
N PHE A 104 -2.76 -27.16 16.47
CA PHE A 104 -4.11 -26.60 16.33
C PHE A 104 -4.09 -25.40 15.36
N ASN A 105 -3.87 -25.67 14.07
CA ASN A 105 -4.03 -24.73 12.94
C ASN A 105 -5.49 -24.23 12.77
N VAL A 106 -6.17 -23.91 13.87
CA VAL A 106 -7.56 -23.47 13.88
C VAL A 106 -7.63 -22.01 13.45
N PHE A 107 -6.61 -21.21 13.76
CA PHE A 107 -6.59 -19.78 13.46
C PHE A 107 -5.18 -19.30 13.14
N SER A 108 -5.02 -18.64 11.99
CA SER A 108 -3.81 -17.92 11.63
C SER A 108 -4.16 -16.54 11.10
N PHE A 109 -3.25 -15.58 11.22
CA PHE A 109 -3.45 -14.25 10.66
C PHE A 109 -2.14 -13.62 10.23
N GLY A 110 -2.20 -12.86 9.14
CA GLY A 110 -1.10 -12.05 8.64
C GLY A 110 -1.51 -10.58 8.68
N CYS A 111 -0.67 -9.74 9.29
CA CYS A 111 -0.89 -8.30 9.32
C CYS A 111 0.24 -7.59 8.57
N THR A 112 -0.14 -6.63 7.74
CA THR A 112 0.76 -5.69 7.09
C THR A 112 0.56 -4.34 7.73
N THR A 113 1.64 -3.78 8.25
CA THR A 113 1.68 -2.47 8.89
C THR A 113 2.51 -1.53 8.04
N VAL A 114 2.00 -0.33 7.79
CA VAL A 114 2.64 0.72 7.00
C VAL A 114 2.80 1.94 7.89
N GLU A 115 4.01 2.47 7.97
CA GLU A 115 4.35 3.66 8.74
C GLU A 115 5.20 4.60 7.89
N GLY A 116 4.97 5.91 8.00
CA GLY A 116 5.75 6.91 7.28
C GLY A 116 5.23 8.32 7.49
N VAL A 117 5.80 9.28 6.75
CA VAL A 117 5.37 10.68 6.75
C VAL A 117 4.27 10.87 5.71
N ALA A 118 3.06 11.20 6.15
CA ALA A 118 1.98 11.59 5.25
C ALA A 118 2.31 12.93 4.60
N VAL A 119 2.11 12.99 3.29
CA VAL A 119 2.19 14.20 2.49
C VAL A 119 0.90 14.40 1.71
N SER A 120 0.51 15.64 1.55
CA SER A 120 -0.50 16.04 0.57
C SER A 120 0.19 16.80 -0.55
N PHE A 121 -0.19 16.50 -1.78
CA PHE A 121 0.24 17.26 -2.94
C PHE A 121 -0.66 18.48 -3.05
N GLU A 122 -0.07 19.67 -3.11
CA GLU A 122 -0.85 20.82 -3.55
C GLU A 122 -1.29 20.50 -4.99
N PRO A 123 -2.58 20.59 -5.34
CA PRO A 123 -2.96 20.48 -6.73
C PRO A 123 -2.20 21.54 -7.50
N ALA A 124 -1.51 21.16 -8.59
CA ALA A 124 -1.20 22.12 -9.65
C ALA A 124 -2.50 22.92 -9.91
N PRO A 125 -2.45 24.26 -10.06
CA PRO A 125 -3.65 25.05 -10.27
C PRO A 125 -4.50 24.35 -11.32
N VAL A 126 -5.70 23.89 -10.94
CA VAL A 126 -6.65 23.32 -11.89
C VAL A 126 -6.78 24.37 -12.99
N PRO A 127 -6.31 24.14 -14.23
CA PRO A 127 -6.63 25.07 -15.30
C PRO A 127 -8.15 25.07 -15.34
N ALA A 128 -8.73 26.20 -14.91
CA ALA A 128 -10.16 26.40 -14.75
C ALA A 128 -10.82 25.77 -15.97
N SER A 129 -11.66 24.76 -15.72
CA SER A 129 -12.52 24.08 -16.68
C SER A 129 -12.44 24.74 -18.06
N THR A 130 -11.59 24.23 -18.96
CA THR A 130 -11.75 24.60 -20.37
C THR A 130 -13.20 24.28 -20.68
N PRO A 131 -14.05 25.27 -20.99
CA PRO A 131 -15.43 25.01 -21.31
C PRO A 131 -15.42 23.92 -22.38
N ALA A 132 -16.24 22.88 -22.19
CA ALA A 132 -16.50 21.90 -23.23
C ALA A 132 -16.55 22.65 -24.57
N PRO A 133 -15.78 22.23 -25.60
CA PRO A 133 -15.81 22.92 -26.88
C PRO A 133 -17.28 23.06 -27.25
N ALA A 134 -17.75 24.31 -27.32
CA ALA A 134 -19.12 24.60 -27.69
C ALA A 134 -19.41 23.78 -28.95
N ALA A 135 -20.46 22.97 -28.90
CA ALA A 135 -20.93 22.22 -30.05
C ALA A 135 -20.91 23.15 -31.26
N ILE A 136 -20.07 22.84 -32.25
CA ILE A 136 -20.07 23.54 -33.52
C ILE A 136 -21.46 23.27 -34.12
N PRO A 137 -22.32 24.28 -34.31
CA PRO A 137 -23.61 24.04 -34.94
C PRO A 137 -23.41 23.58 -36.38
N ASP A 138 -24.30 22.68 -36.77
CA ASP A 138 -24.32 21.89 -38.00
C ASP A 138 -23.81 22.60 -39.26
N SER A 139 -23.08 21.81 -40.07
CA SER A 139 -22.60 22.21 -41.39
C SER A 139 -23.73 22.81 -42.22
N ALA A 140 -23.58 24.10 -42.55
CA ALA A 140 -24.31 24.73 -43.63
C ALA A 140 -24.01 23.97 -44.93
N THR A 141 -25.03 23.32 -45.48
CA THR A 141 -25.05 22.76 -46.82
C THR A 141 -24.97 23.92 -47.83
N PRO A 142 -24.01 23.96 -48.77
CA PRO A 142 -24.02 24.97 -49.82
C PRO A 142 -25.13 24.69 -50.84
N PRO A 143 -25.79 25.72 -51.41
CA PRO A 143 -26.90 25.54 -52.33
C PRO A 143 -26.46 24.97 -53.67
N ILE A 144 -27.17 23.94 -54.13
CA ILE A 144 -27.15 23.46 -55.51
C ILE A 144 -28.17 24.29 -56.30
N ASN A 145 -27.74 25.14 -57.23
CA ASN A 145 -28.46 25.48 -58.47
C ASN A 145 -27.62 26.42 -59.36
N PRO A 146 -27.86 26.52 -60.68
CA PRO A 146 -29.01 26.03 -61.47
C PRO A 146 -28.82 24.69 -62.21
#